data_AF-A0A6B2CPP3-F1
#
_entry.id   AF-A0A6B2CPP3-F1
#
_cell.length_a   1.000
_cell.length_b   1.000
_cell.length_c   1.000
_cell.angle_alpha   90.00
_cell.angle_beta   90.00
_cell.angle_gamma   90.00
#
_symmetry.space_group_name_H-M   'P 1'
#
loop_
_entity.id
_entity.type
_entity.pdbx_description
1 polymer ?
#
loop_
_entity_poly.entity_id
_entity_poly.type
_entity_poly.pdbx_seq_one_letter_code
_entity_poly.pdbx_strand_id
1 'polypeptide(L)'
;MEAQPSRRVVVCPRCGQPVSYIERHRRNGHVYYYAVHYLGYERAPDGRVVKRLRKCYLGPEAYTEVSRTHGDLGLTFRGLLEGGRELEYLEDLVRAIEAKLDSGQASPDLAGRLEVLAGRLARLAERLRERAASGGQATEVS
;
A
#
# COMPACT_ATOMS: atom_id res chain seq x y z
N MET A 1 -21.58 -26.69 -17.03
CA MET A 1 -21.14 -26.46 -15.64
C MET A 1 -19.63 -26.27 -15.72
N GLU A 2 -19.16 -25.03 -15.79
CA GLU A 2 -17.73 -24.74 -15.90
C GLU A 2 -17.34 -23.79 -14.77
N ALA A 3 -16.51 -24.29 -13.87
CA ALA A 3 -15.90 -23.51 -12.82
C ALA A 3 -14.80 -22.64 -13.43
N GLN A 4 -15.03 -21.32 -13.47
CA GLN A 4 -13.98 -20.36 -13.82
C GLN A 4 -12.90 -20.33 -12.73
N PRO A 5 -11.63 -20.18 -13.11
CA PRO A 5 -10.48 -20.45 -12.27
C PRO A 5 -10.44 -19.51 -11.04
N SER A 6 -9.90 -20.05 -9.95
CA SER A 6 -9.74 -19.40 -8.65
C SER A 6 -9.21 -17.97 -8.78
N ARG A 7 -10.09 -16.98 -8.61
CA ARG A 7 -9.73 -15.57 -8.40
C ARG A 7 -8.63 -15.53 -7.35
N ARG A 8 -7.44 -15.02 -7.70
CA ARG A 8 -6.35 -14.77 -6.74
C ARG A 8 -6.97 -14.09 -5.52
N VAL A 9 -6.92 -14.76 -4.38
CA VAL A 9 -7.47 -14.23 -3.13
C VAL A 9 -6.63 -13.00 -2.79
N VAL A 10 -7.21 -11.82 -2.95
CA VAL A 10 -6.57 -10.58 -2.52
C VAL A 10 -6.57 -10.58 -1.00
N VAL A 11 -5.39 -10.49 -0.39
CA VAL A 11 -5.26 -10.36 1.07
C VAL A 11 -5.48 -8.90 1.44
N CYS A 12 -6.34 -8.65 2.43
CA CYS A 12 -6.64 -7.30 2.87
C CYS A 12 -5.42 -6.67 3.54
N PRO A 13 -4.88 -5.55 3.03
CA PRO A 13 -3.70 -4.90 3.60
C PRO A 13 -3.98 -4.29 4.98
N ARG A 14 -5.26 -4.13 5.36
CA ARG A 14 -5.68 -3.59 6.67
C ARG A 14 -5.67 -4.65 7.78
N CYS A 15 -6.03 -5.90 7.48
CA CYS A 15 -6.31 -6.91 8.50
C CYS A 15 -5.76 -8.31 8.21
N GLY A 16 -5.10 -8.53 7.07
CA GLY A 16 -4.49 -9.80 6.69
C GLY A 16 -5.47 -10.90 6.26
N GLN A 17 -6.78 -10.66 6.30
CA GLN A 17 -7.78 -11.66 5.89
C GLN A 17 -8.03 -11.64 4.38
N PRO A 18 -8.45 -12.78 3.79
CA PRO A 18 -9.01 -12.83 2.45
C PRO A 18 -10.10 -11.78 2.24
N VAL A 19 -9.98 -11.02 1.15
CA VAL A 19 -11.01 -10.10 0.68
C VAL A 19 -11.99 -10.89 -0.18
N SER A 20 -13.29 -10.74 0.10
CA SER A 20 -14.34 -11.29 -0.76
C SER A 20 -14.52 -10.46 -2.02
N TYR A 21 -14.53 -9.12 -1.88
CA TYR A 21 -14.51 -8.16 -3.00
C TYR A 21 -14.11 -6.76 -2.51
N ILE A 22 -13.74 -5.89 -3.46
CA ILE A 22 -13.45 -4.47 -3.20
C ILE A 22 -14.69 -3.65 -3.59
N GLU A 23 -15.14 -2.78 -2.71
CA GLU A 23 -16.12 -1.75 -3.03
C GLU A 23 -15.42 -0.44 -3.39
N ARG A 24 -16.00 0.26 -4.37
CA ARG A 24 -15.59 1.59 -4.81
C ARG A 24 -16.74 2.56 -4.59
N HIS A 25 -16.49 3.63 -3.83
CA HIS A 25 -17.48 4.64 -3.49
C HIS A 25 -17.01 6.01 -4.00
N ARG A 26 -17.85 6.71 -4.76
CA ARG A 26 -17.56 8.09 -5.16
C ARG A 26 -18.38 9.06 -4.31
N ARG A 27 -17.72 10.01 -3.65
CA ARG A 27 -18.37 11.05 -2.82
C ARG A 27 -17.61 12.38 -2.99
N ASN A 28 -18.33 13.46 -3.29
CA ASN A 28 -17.76 14.82 -3.43
C ASN A 28 -16.51 14.87 -4.35
N GLY A 29 -16.53 14.15 -5.48
CA GLY A 29 -15.40 14.08 -6.40
C GLY A 29 -14.29 13.09 -6.01
N HIS A 30 -14.24 12.62 -4.76
CA HIS A 30 -13.25 11.65 -4.29
C HIS A 30 -13.74 10.21 -4.45
N VAL A 31 -12.79 9.30 -4.69
CA VAL A 31 -13.03 7.85 -4.79
C VAL A 31 -12.44 7.16 -3.58
N TYR A 32 -13.22 6.29 -2.94
CA TYR A 32 -12.89 5.59 -1.71
C TYR A 32 -13.04 4.08 -1.87
N TYR A 33 -12.10 3.33 -1.31
CA TYR A 33 -12.06 1.88 -1.43
C TYR A 33 -12.30 1.19 -0.09
N TYR A 34 -13.02 0.08 -0.11
CA TYR A 34 -13.25 -0.79 1.05
C TYR A 34 -13.00 -2.24 0.67
N ALA A 35 -12.22 -2.94 1.49
CA ALA A 35 -12.16 -4.40 1.46
C ALA A 35 -13.39 -4.96 2.18
N VAL A 36 -14.17 -5.78 1.50
CA VAL A 36 -15.33 -6.45 2.08
C VAL A 36 -14.99 -7.90 2.40
N HIS A 37 -15.32 -8.30 3.63
CA HIS A 37 -15.14 -9.64 4.15
C HIS A 37 -16.52 -10.25 4.43
N TYR A 38 -16.83 -11.33 3.73
CA TYR A 38 -18.03 -12.11 3.98
C TYR A 38 -17.82 -13.04 5.18
N LEU A 39 -18.70 -12.92 6.19
CA LEU A 39 -18.61 -13.66 7.45
C LEU A 39 -19.76 -14.67 7.62
N GLY A 40 -20.42 -15.05 6.52
CA GLY A 40 -21.60 -15.92 6.56
C GLY A 40 -22.91 -15.13 6.55
N TYR A 41 -23.95 -15.75 7.08
CA TYR A 41 -25.30 -15.17 7.16
C TYR A 41 -25.70 -14.92 8.62
N GLU A 42 -26.57 -13.94 8.83
CA GLU A 42 -27.22 -13.67 10.12
C GLU A 42 -28.71 -13.43 9.93
N ARG A 43 -29.50 -13.66 10.99
CA ARG A 43 -30.94 -13.36 10.98
C ARG A 43 -31.16 -11.94 11.48
N ALA A 44 -31.79 -11.11 10.66
CA ALA A 44 -32.23 -9.78 11.02
C ALA A 44 -33.44 -9.83 11.98
N PRO A 45 -33.74 -8.74 12.72
CA PRO A 45 -34.86 -8.69 13.66
C PRO A 45 -36.24 -8.96 13.03
N ASP A 46 -36.39 -8.72 11.73
CA ASP A 46 -37.60 -9.01 10.95
C ASP A 46 -37.67 -10.46 10.42
N GLY A 47 -36.76 -11.33 10.86
CA GLY A 47 -36.68 -12.74 10.47
C GLY A 47 -35.95 -13.01 9.16
N ARG A 48 -35.52 -11.98 8.42
CA ARG A 48 -34.83 -12.16 7.13
C ARG A 48 -33.40 -12.66 7.34
N VAL A 49 -32.96 -13.55 6.45
CA VAL A 49 -31.55 -13.99 6.41
C VAL A 49 -30.77 -13.00 5.55
N VAL A 50 -29.79 -12.32 6.16
CA VAL A 50 -28.95 -11.31 5.51
C VAL A 50 -27.48 -11.73 5.55
N LYS A 51 -26.68 -11.24 4.59
CA LYS A 51 -25.24 -11.47 4.57
C LYS A 51 -24.59 -10.66 5.68
N ARG A 52 -23.80 -11.32 6.53
CA ARG A 52 -22.96 -10.66 7.52
C ARG A 52 -21.66 -10.21 6.85
N LEU A 53 -21.50 -8.89 6.71
CA LEU A 53 -20.34 -8.28 6.04
C LEU A 53 -19.53 -7.44 7.03
N ARG A 54 -18.21 -7.56 6.98
CA ARG A 54 -17.29 -6.62 7.62
C ARG A 54 -16.53 -5.84 6.56
N LYS A 55 -16.40 -4.53 6.73
CA LYS A 55 -15.69 -3.65 5.79
C LYS A 55 -14.43 -3.09 6.43
N CYS A 56 -13.31 -3.17 5.75
CA CYS A 56 -12.07 -2.48 6.09
C CYS A 56 -11.89 -1.31 5.12
N TYR A 57 -11.90 -0.08 5.63
CA TYR A 57 -11.61 1.10 4.82
C TYR A 57 -10.15 1.07 4.34
N LEU A 58 -9.95 1.14 3.03
CA LEU A 58 -8.64 1.12 2.39
C LEU A 58 -8.13 2.52 2.07
N GLY A 59 -8.88 3.58 2.37
CA GLY A 59 -8.49 4.94 2.00
C GLY A 59 -9.05 5.37 0.64
N PRO A 60 -8.77 6.62 0.27
CA PRO A 60 -9.11 7.15 -1.03
C PRO A 60 -8.11 6.70 -2.11
N GLU A 61 -8.50 6.92 -3.36
CA GLU A 61 -7.59 6.84 -4.52
C GLU A 61 -6.42 7.83 -4.43
N ALA A 62 -6.69 9.02 -3.86
CA ALA A 62 -5.67 10.02 -3.53
C ALA A 62 -6.13 10.86 -2.33
N TYR A 63 -5.22 11.15 -1.41
CA TYR A 63 -5.44 12.11 -0.34
C TYR A 63 -5.09 13.52 -0.82
N THR A 64 -5.99 14.14 -1.61
CA THR A 64 -5.77 15.44 -2.26
C THR A 64 -5.32 16.53 -1.29
N GLU A 65 -6.03 16.69 -0.17
CA GLU A 65 -5.75 17.77 0.79
C GLU A 65 -4.42 17.56 1.51
N VAL A 66 -4.14 16.33 1.96
CA VAL A 66 -2.88 15.99 2.63
C VAL A 66 -1.70 16.12 1.67
N SER A 67 -1.87 15.74 0.41
CA SER A 67 -0.82 15.88 -0.60
C SER A 67 -0.54 17.36 -0.89
N ARG A 68 -1.57 18.22 -0.89
CA ARG A 68 -1.40 19.67 -1.06
C ARG A 68 -0.54 20.30 0.04
N THR A 69 -0.65 19.85 1.29
CA THR A 69 0.17 20.39 2.39
C THR A 69 1.61 19.89 2.39
N HIS A 70 1.95 18.92 1.54
CA HIS A 70 3.31 18.38 1.38
C HIS A 70 3.82 18.58 -0.05
N GLY A 71 3.25 19.55 -0.78
CA GLY A 71 3.58 19.79 -2.19
C GLY A 71 5.05 20.18 -2.39
N ASP A 72 5.70 20.75 -1.38
CA ASP A 72 7.14 21.03 -1.37
C ASP A 72 8.01 19.77 -1.41
N LEU A 73 7.46 18.62 -1.00
CA LEU A 73 8.13 17.32 -1.06
C LEU A 73 7.77 16.52 -2.32
N GLY A 74 6.88 17.03 -3.17
CA GLY A 74 6.39 16.32 -4.37
C GLY A 74 5.49 15.11 -4.08
N LEU A 75 5.14 14.87 -2.82
CA LEU A 75 4.45 13.65 -2.40
C LEU A 75 2.97 13.63 -2.78
N THR A 76 2.52 12.52 -3.39
CA THR A 76 1.09 12.21 -3.59
C THR A 76 0.67 11.02 -2.74
N PHE A 77 -0.01 11.27 -1.63
CA PHE A 77 -0.44 10.19 -0.75
C PHE A 77 -1.63 9.40 -1.32
N ARG A 78 -1.49 8.07 -1.29
CA ARG A 78 -2.44 7.06 -1.79
C ARG A 78 -3.02 6.20 -0.66
N GLY A 79 -4.19 5.62 -0.93
CA GLY A 79 -4.79 4.61 -0.08
C GLY A 79 -4.06 3.27 -0.10
N LEU A 80 -4.48 2.37 0.78
CA LEU A 80 -3.91 1.03 0.99
C LEU A 80 -4.04 0.09 -0.22
N LEU A 81 -4.95 0.39 -1.15
CA LEU A 81 -5.18 -0.44 -2.34
C LEU A 81 -4.02 -0.38 -3.34
N GLU A 82 -3.31 0.75 -3.41
CA GLU A 82 -2.16 0.94 -4.31
C GLU A 82 -0.91 0.29 -3.70
N GLY A 83 -0.43 -0.80 -4.28
CA GLY A 83 0.81 -1.44 -3.85
C GLY A 83 2.04 -0.68 -4.35
N GLY A 84 3.18 -0.81 -3.66
CA GLY A 84 4.45 -0.20 -4.12
C GLY A 84 4.60 1.29 -3.85
N ARG A 85 3.55 1.96 -3.33
CA ARG A 85 3.57 3.39 -2.94
C ARG A 85 4.72 3.77 -2.02
N GLU A 86 5.23 2.84 -1.22
CA GLU A 86 6.39 3.06 -0.36
C GLU A 86 7.67 3.41 -1.14
N LEU A 87 7.86 2.83 -2.33
CA LEU A 87 9.00 3.15 -3.19
C LEU A 87 8.79 4.48 -3.90
N GLU A 88 7.58 4.75 -4.40
CA GLU A 88 7.23 6.05 -4.99
C GLU A 88 7.50 7.19 -4.00
N TYR A 89 7.06 7.04 -2.74
CA TYR A 89 7.31 8.04 -1.71
C TYR A 89 8.81 8.20 -1.40
N LEU A 90 9.57 7.11 -1.43
CA LEU A 90 11.02 7.18 -1.22
C LEU A 90 11.69 7.95 -2.36
N GLU A 91 11.30 7.70 -3.61
CA GLU A 91 11.81 8.40 -4.79
C GLU A 91 11.48 9.91 -4.73
N ASP A 92 10.24 10.28 -4.39
CA ASP A 92 9.83 11.68 -4.22
C ASP A 92 10.64 12.37 -3.10
N LEU A 93 10.83 11.70 -1.97
CA LEU A 93 11.63 12.22 -0.87
C LEU A 93 13.10 12.43 -1.26
N VAL A 94 13.69 11.52 -2.04
CA VAL A 94 15.06 11.67 -2.56
C VAL A 94 15.14 12.92 -3.43
N ARG A 95 14.21 13.10 -4.38
CA ARG A 95 14.18 14.31 -5.24
C ARG A 95 14.03 15.59 -4.43
N ALA A 96 13.19 15.59 -3.40
CA ALA A 96 13.01 16.74 -2.52
C ALA A 96 14.29 17.09 -1.74
N ILE A 97 15.08 16.08 -1.35
CA ILE A 97 16.36 16.26 -0.68
C ILE A 97 17.43 16.78 -1.65
N GLU A 98 17.48 16.26 -2.87
CA GLU A 98 18.36 16.76 -3.95
C GLU A 98 18.11 18.25 -4.21
N ALA A 99 16.84 18.64 -4.37
CA ALA A 99 16.47 20.05 -4.56
C ALA A 99 16.88 20.96 -3.39
N LYS A 100 16.82 20.45 -2.14
CA LYS A 100 17.31 21.20 -0.96
C LYS A 100 18.83 21.33 -0.94
N LEU A 101 19.55 20.32 -1.43
CA LEU A 101 21.00 20.39 -1.59
C LEU A 101 21.40 21.42 -2.63
N ASP A 102 20.78 21.38 -3.81
CA ASP A 102 21.07 22.27 -4.93
C ASP A 102 20.75 23.74 -4.62
N SER A 103 19.76 23.99 -3.77
CA SER A 103 19.40 25.33 -3.31
C SER A 103 20.24 25.85 -2.13
N GLY A 104 21.21 25.07 -1.64
CA GLY A 104 22.07 25.45 -0.51
C GLY A 104 21.36 25.44 0.85
N GLN A 105 20.20 24.78 0.94
CA GLN A 105 19.41 24.66 2.18
C GLN A 105 19.77 23.41 2.99
N ALA A 106 20.77 22.64 2.56
CA ALA A 106 21.25 21.46 3.27
C ALA A 106 21.99 21.82 4.56
N SER A 107 21.58 21.24 5.68
CA SER A 107 22.31 21.36 6.95
C SER A 107 23.45 20.34 7.06
N PRO A 108 24.51 20.60 7.84
CA PRO A 108 25.55 19.60 8.10
C PRO A 108 25.03 18.30 8.74
N ASP A 109 23.96 18.38 9.56
CA ASP A 109 23.26 17.23 10.14
C ASP A 109 22.62 16.32 9.07
N LEU A 110 22.19 16.91 7.94
CA LEU A 110 21.56 16.17 6.85
C LEU A 110 22.51 15.12 6.25
N ALA A 111 23.79 15.45 6.08
CA ALA A 111 24.77 14.55 5.49
C ALA A 111 24.94 13.26 6.32
N GLY A 112 25.16 13.40 7.64
CA GLY A 112 25.31 12.24 8.53
C GLY A 112 24.04 11.40 8.60
N ARG A 113 22.85 12.02 8.61
CA ARG A 113 21.57 11.29 8.58
C ARG A 113 21.35 10.56 7.26
N LEU A 114 21.73 11.16 6.14
CA LEU A 114 21.64 10.52 4.83
C LEU A 114 22.59 9.33 4.73
N GLU A 115 23.81 9.43 5.24
CA GLU A 115 24.75 8.31 5.27
C GLU A 115 24.20 7.11 6.05
N VAL A 116 23.62 7.36 7.24
CA VAL A 116 22.97 6.32 8.04
C VAL A 116 21.79 5.68 7.28
N LEU A 117 20.96 6.49 6.62
CA LEU A 117 19.82 5.99 5.85
C LEU A 117 20.27 5.19 4.62
N ALA A 118 21.27 5.68 3.87
CA ALA A 118 21.85 5.00 2.73
C ALA A 118 22.40 3.62 3.12
N GLY A 119 23.14 3.53 4.24
CA GLY A 119 23.62 2.26 4.77
C GLY A 119 22.48 1.30 5.13
N ARG A 120 21.35 1.79 5.67
CA ARG A 120 20.16 0.96 5.95
C ARG A 120 19.50 0.46 4.67
N LEU A 121 19.36 1.32 3.66
CA LEU A 121 18.77 0.97 2.37
C LEU A 121 19.64 -0.04 1.60
N ALA A 122 20.97 0.13 1.62
CA ALA A 122 21.90 -0.82 1.02
C ALA A 122 21.77 -2.22 1.63
N ARG A 123 21.75 -2.32 2.97
CA ARG A 123 21.52 -3.60 3.67
C ARG A 123 20.15 -4.21 3.36
N LEU A 124 19.12 -3.38 3.21
CA LEU A 124 17.79 -3.86 2.81
C LEU A 124 17.81 -4.42 1.38
N ALA A 125 18.50 -3.73 0.46
CA ALA A 125 18.64 -4.18 -0.91
C ALA A 125 19.38 -5.52 -1.01
N GLU A 126 20.45 -5.73 -0.24
CA GLU A 126 21.14 -7.03 -0.19
C GLU A 126 20.21 -8.14 0.28
N ARG A 127 19.50 -7.94 1.39
CA ARG A 127 18.55 -8.93 1.91
C ARG A 127 17.45 -9.28 0.91
N LEU A 128 16.99 -8.30 0.13
CA LEU A 128 16.01 -8.52 -0.93
C LEU A 128 16.60 -9.35 -2.08
N ARG A 129 17.85 -9.07 -2.49
CA ARG A 129 18.57 -9.87 -3.50
C ARG A 129 18.79 -11.31 -3.06
N GLU A 130 19.30 -11.51 -1.85
CA GLU A 130 19.50 -12.84 -1.27
C GLU A 130 18.19 -13.64 -1.26
N ARG A 131 17.09 -13.02 -0.81
CA ARG A 131 15.77 -13.66 -0.81
C ARG A 131 15.29 -14.01 -2.22
N ALA A 132 15.52 -13.15 -3.20
CA ALA A 132 15.16 -13.43 -4.58
C ALA A 132 15.99 -14.60 -5.16
N ALA A 133 17.29 -14.65 -4.85
CA ALA A 133 18.18 -15.75 -5.27
C ALA A 133 17.80 -17.09 -4.60
N SER A 134 17.51 -17.10 -3.30
CA SER A 134 17.07 -18.31 -2.58
C SER A 134 15.65 -18.75 -2.94
N GLY A 135 14.76 -17.82 -3.29
CA GLY A 135 13.39 -18.11 -3.73
C GLY A 135 13.30 -18.73 -5.12
N GLY A 136 14.34 -18.60 -5.94
CA GLY A 136 14.45 -19.24 -7.25
C GLY A 136 14.91 -20.71 -7.21
N GLN A 137 15.32 -21.24 -6.05
CA GLN A 137 15.83 -22.61 -5.90
C GLN A 137 14.77 -23.60 -5.35
N ALA A 138 13.52 -23.18 -5.13
CA ALA A 138 12.47 -24.00 -4.51
C ALA A 138 11.41 -24.56 -5.48
N THR A 139 11.62 -24.49 -6.79
CA THR A 139 10.71 -25.05 -7.81
C THR A 139 11.41 -26.03 -8.75
N GLU A 140 12.21 -26.94 -8.21
CA GLU A 140 12.55 -28.20 -8.87
C GLU A 140 12.61 -29.30 -7.81
N VAL A 141 11.46 -29.89 -7.48
CA VAL A 141 11.42 -31.25 -6.93
C VAL A 141 10.25 -31.98 -7.58
N SER A 142 10.62 -33.09 -8.21
CA SER A 142 9.88 -34.08 -9.00
C SER A 142 8.60 -34.63 -8.38
#